data_AF-A0A7V4M4H7-F1
#
_entry.id   AF-A0A7V4M4H7-F1
#
_cell.length_a   1.000
_cell.length_b   1.000
_cell.length_c   1.000
_cell.angle_alpha   90.00
_cell.angle_beta   90.00
_cell.angle_gamma   90.00
#
_symmetry.space_group_name_H-M   'P 1'
#
loop_
_entity.id
_entity.type
_entity.pdbx_description
1 polymer ?
#
loop_
_entity_poly.entity_id
_entity_poly.type
_entity_poly.pdbx_seq_one_letter_code
_entity_poly.pdbx_strand_id
1 'polypeptide(L)'
;RMLQRAAVLRQRRMARGALELVMPEVKVVLDKHGRVSGAELRKNTESHQIIEEFMLAANEAVAETLRDWGAPFLRRIHLAPVARKLRDLAEFVAELGLPSRDLDGRPGLQRLLQSVAGRPEEHAVNYAVLRSLPRAVYSPKEEGHFALASGCYCHFTSPIRRYPDLTIHRLVDAFLAGARPRSDFDELVVIGEHCSEREQRADAAERELTKVKLLAYLSGRIGEEMDAVITGVEPFGCFAQGVDLPAEGLIHVDSLIDDYYRFDRTTHTLAGRRSGNTFRLGDLVRVAVARVDLERRELDFRLVGRRQHPASLADQDKPAGAKAERCRPKDGDDSRSPQGSPGVERGRPRRRKGLK
;
A
#
# COMPACT_ATOMS: atom_id res chain seq x y z
N ARG A 1 3.34 28.28 15.59
CA ARG A 1 4.72 28.34 15.05
C ARG A 1 5.25 26.96 14.65
N MET A 2 5.31 25.96 15.55
CA MET A 2 5.80 24.61 15.21
C MET A 2 4.97 23.91 14.12
N LEU A 3 3.64 23.92 14.25
CA LEU A 3 2.72 23.35 13.24
C LEU A 3 2.97 23.90 11.82
N GLN A 4 3.11 25.21 11.69
CA GLN A 4 3.40 25.87 10.40
C GLN A 4 4.75 25.41 9.82
N ARG A 5 5.78 25.24 10.65
CA ARG A 5 7.09 24.74 10.20
C ARG A 5 7.03 23.28 9.78
N ALA A 6 6.33 22.45 10.55
CA ALA A 6 6.09 21.05 10.20
C ALA A 6 5.35 20.92 8.87
N ALA A 7 4.32 21.75 8.64
CA ALA A 7 3.60 21.78 7.37
C ALA A 7 4.51 22.13 6.17
N VAL A 8 5.44 23.08 6.33
CA VAL A 8 6.43 23.42 5.30
C VAL A 8 7.39 22.25 5.03
N LEU A 9 7.88 21.57 6.09
CA LEU A 9 8.74 20.39 5.95
C LEU A 9 8.01 19.26 5.21
N ARG A 10 6.78 18.98 5.61
CA ARG A 10 5.90 18.00 4.97
C ARG A 10 5.68 18.31 3.50
N GLN A 11 5.33 19.55 3.18
CA GLN A 11 5.11 19.98 1.79
C GLN A 11 6.37 19.74 0.93
N ARG A 12 7.55 20.09 1.44
CA ARG A 12 8.82 19.82 0.75
C ARG A 12 9.06 18.33 0.56
N ARG A 13 8.86 17.52 1.61
CA ARG A 13 9.01 16.06 1.58
C ARG A 13 8.08 15.41 0.55
N MET A 14 6.82 15.81 0.52
CA MET A 14 5.84 15.34 -0.46
C MET A 14 6.20 15.75 -1.89
N ALA A 15 6.66 17.00 -2.09
CA ALA A 15 7.11 17.49 -3.40
C ALA A 15 8.35 16.74 -3.92
N ARG A 16 9.21 16.21 -3.03
CA ARG A 16 10.34 15.33 -3.42
C ARG A 16 9.92 13.93 -3.85
N GLY A 17 8.66 13.55 -3.65
CA GLY A 17 8.14 12.23 -4.00
C GLY A 17 8.02 11.26 -2.83
N ALA A 18 7.98 11.72 -1.58
CA ALA A 18 7.82 10.81 -0.44
C ALA A 18 6.45 10.11 -0.49
N LEU A 19 6.43 8.83 -0.12
CA LEU A 19 5.23 8.03 -0.03
C LEU A 19 4.64 8.17 1.36
N GLU A 20 3.35 8.47 1.44
CA GLU A 20 2.59 8.46 2.68
C GLU A 20 1.61 7.31 2.63
N LEU A 21 1.86 6.30 3.47
CA LEU A 21 1.02 5.11 3.56
C LEU A 21 0.14 5.24 4.80
N VAL A 22 -1.17 5.16 4.59
CA VAL A 22 -2.17 5.16 5.66
C VAL A 22 -2.46 3.71 6.03
N MET A 23 -1.78 3.25 7.08
CA MET A 23 -2.02 1.94 7.68
C MET A 23 -2.67 2.15 9.06
N PRO A 24 -3.91 1.69 9.28
CA PRO A 24 -4.53 1.77 10.60
C PRO A 24 -3.73 0.91 11.59
N GLU A 25 -3.07 1.56 12.55
CA GLU A 25 -2.45 0.88 13.68
C GLU A 25 -3.48 0.65 14.76
N VAL A 26 -3.51 -0.55 15.32
CA VAL A 26 -4.44 -0.84 16.40
C VAL A 26 -3.71 -0.91 17.74
N LYS A 27 -4.33 -0.29 18.73
CA LYS A 27 -3.91 -0.34 20.11
C LYS A 27 -4.88 -1.22 20.90
N VAL A 28 -4.35 -2.32 21.43
CA VAL A 28 -5.06 -3.17 22.38
C VAL A 28 -5.21 -2.40 23.70
N VAL A 29 -6.44 -2.27 24.17
CA VAL A 29 -6.75 -1.65 25.47
C VAL A 29 -6.78 -2.76 26.52
N LEU A 30 -6.03 -2.55 27.60
CA LEU A 30 -5.94 -3.50 28.70
C LEU A 30 -6.67 -2.95 29.93
N ASP A 31 -7.30 -3.84 30.69
CA ASP A 31 -7.85 -3.54 32.00
C ASP A 31 -6.74 -3.47 33.08
N LYS A 32 -7.15 -3.16 34.31
CA LYS A 32 -6.25 -3.10 35.49
C LYS A 32 -5.57 -4.43 35.83
N HIS A 33 -6.03 -5.54 35.28
CA HIS A 33 -5.47 -6.88 35.46
C HIS A 33 -4.63 -7.32 34.25
N GLY A 34 -4.41 -6.45 33.26
CA GLY A 34 -3.64 -6.74 32.06
C GLY A 34 -4.38 -7.58 31.02
N ARG A 35 -5.69 -7.79 31.18
CA ARG A 35 -6.54 -8.50 30.21
C ARG A 35 -7.04 -7.53 29.15
N VAL A 36 -7.25 -8.03 27.94
CA VAL A 36 -7.82 -7.20 26.87
C VAL A 36 -9.25 -6.82 27.21
N SER A 37 -9.53 -5.51 27.21
CA SER A 37 -10.88 -4.97 27.37
C SER A 37 -11.47 -4.47 26.05
N GLY A 38 -10.63 -4.32 25.01
CA GLY A 38 -11.04 -3.90 23.68
C GLY A 38 -9.82 -3.53 22.82
N ALA A 39 -10.07 -2.96 21.65
CA ALA A 39 -9.04 -2.36 20.83
C ALA A 39 -9.53 -1.04 20.23
N GLU A 40 -8.60 -0.14 19.95
CA GLU A 40 -8.89 1.16 19.34
C GLU A 40 -7.92 1.44 18.20
N LEU A 41 -8.40 2.04 17.12
CA LEU A 41 -7.53 2.57 16.07
C LEU A 41 -6.72 3.75 16.63
N ARG A 42 -5.39 3.69 16.49
CA ARG A 42 -4.51 4.80 16.85
C ARG A 42 -4.77 5.97 15.91
N LYS A 43 -5.10 7.12 16.51
CA LYS A 43 -5.28 8.37 15.77
C LYS A 43 -3.92 9.04 15.56
N ASN A 44 -3.55 9.26 14.30
CA ASN A 44 -2.43 10.13 13.97
C ASN A 44 -2.89 11.60 14.09
N THR A 45 -2.47 12.28 15.16
CA THR A 45 -2.92 13.64 15.50
C THR A 45 -1.94 14.66 14.94
N GLU A 46 -2.33 15.94 14.92
CA GLU A 46 -1.42 17.03 14.55
C GLU A 46 -0.12 17.00 15.38
N SER A 47 -0.20 16.68 16.67
CA SER A 47 0.99 16.57 17.52
C SER A 47 1.93 15.45 17.06
N HIS A 48 1.39 14.29 16.68
CA HIS A 48 2.18 13.19 16.14
C HIS A 48 2.88 13.61 14.83
N GLN A 49 2.13 14.24 13.92
CA GLN A 49 2.67 14.72 12.63
C GLN A 49 3.76 15.79 12.83
N ILE A 50 3.57 16.73 13.77
CA ILE A 50 4.58 17.75 14.08
C ILE A 50 5.90 17.08 14.47
N ILE A 51 5.85 16.14 15.42
CA ILE A 51 7.05 15.47 15.90
C ILE A 51 7.69 14.65 14.78
N GLU A 52 6.90 13.91 13.99
CA GLU A 52 7.41 13.14 12.86
C GLU A 52 8.25 14.01 11.90
N GLU A 53 7.72 15.14 11.43
CA GLU A 53 8.42 16.00 10.46
C GLU A 53 9.72 16.58 11.02
N PHE A 54 9.74 16.98 12.31
CA PHE A 54 10.97 17.45 12.94
C PHE A 54 12.01 16.35 13.12
N MET A 55 11.57 15.14 13.49
CA MET A 55 12.47 14.00 13.65
C MET A 55 13.07 13.56 12.31
N LEU A 56 12.26 13.55 11.24
CA LEU A 56 12.73 13.29 9.88
C LEU A 56 13.76 14.32 9.43
N ALA A 57 13.49 15.61 9.64
CA ALA A 57 14.41 16.68 9.28
C ALA A 57 15.75 16.59 10.05
N ALA A 58 15.70 16.27 11.35
CA ALA A 58 16.92 16.08 12.15
C ALA A 58 17.72 14.86 11.68
N ASN A 59 17.05 13.75 11.39
CA ASN A 59 17.66 12.53 10.87
C ASN A 59 18.34 12.75 9.51
N GLU A 60 17.69 13.45 8.57
CA GLU A 60 18.28 13.83 7.28
C GLU A 60 19.51 14.72 7.48
N ALA A 61 19.39 15.78 8.30
CA ALA A 61 20.49 16.72 8.53
C ALA A 61 21.74 16.06 9.14
N VAL A 62 21.56 15.15 10.11
CA VAL A 62 22.69 14.41 10.71
C VAL A 62 23.32 13.46 9.71
N ALA A 63 22.50 12.75 8.90
CA ALA A 63 23.02 11.84 7.88
C ALA A 63 23.85 12.59 6.82
N GLU A 64 23.35 13.73 6.33
CA GLU A 64 24.07 14.58 5.37
C GLU A 64 25.37 15.13 5.98
N THR A 65 25.33 15.57 7.23
CA THR A 65 26.52 16.06 7.95
C THR A 65 27.60 14.98 8.05
N LEU A 66 27.23 13.76 8.46
CA LEU A 66 28.18 12.65 8.57
C LEU A 66 28.74 12.21 7.22
N ARG A 67 27.92 12.23 6.16
CA ARG A 67 28.37 12.00 4.78
C ARG A 67 29.39 13.04 4.35
N ASP A 68 29.10 14.33 4.60
CA ASP A 68 29.96 15.43 4.20
C ASP A 68 31.30 15.42 4.99
N TRP A 69 31.30 14.87 6.21
CA TRP A 69 32.51 14.58 6.97
C TRP A 69 33.28 13.34 6.49
N GLY A 70 32.74 12.59 5.53
CA GLY A 70 33.33 11.35 5.01
C GLY A 70 33.35 10.21 6.05
N ALA A 71 32.45 10.25 7.03
CA ALA A 71 32.37 9.22 8.05
C ALA A 71 31.66 7.98 7.49
N PRO A 72 32.14 6.76 7.73
CA PRO A 72 31.34 5.55 7.63
C PRO A 72 30.34 5.51 8.80
N PHE A 73 29.05 5.33 8.52
CA PHE A 73 28.00 5.25 9.55
C PHE A 73 26.83 4.37 9.09
N LEU A 74 26.02 3.91 10.05
CA LEU A 74 24.79 3.18 9.77
C LEU A 74 23.73 4.10 9.18
N ARG A 75 23.43 3.91 7.90
CA ARG A 75 22.26 4.51 7.24
C ARG A 75 21.05 3.63 7.46
N ARG A 76 19.86 4.24 7.40
CA ARG A 76 18.58 3.54 7.33
C ARG A 76 18.15 3.50 5.88
N ILE A 77 18.54 2.43 5.20
CA ILE A 77 18.37 2.28 3.75
C ILE A 77 17.03 1.63 3.44
N HIS A 78 16.38 2.05 2.35
CA HIS A 78 15.15 1.45 1.88
C HIS A 78 15.15 1.51 0.35
N LEU A 79 15.39 0.37 -0.29
CA LEU A 79 15.57 0.31 -1.74
C LEU A 79 14.23 0.51 -2.48
N ALA A 80 14.32 0.74 -3.78
CA ALA A 80 13.16 0.73 -4.65
C ALA A 80 12.57 -0.70 -4.77
N PRO A 81 11.25 -0.85 -4.98
CA PRO A 81 10.64 -2.12 -5.36
C PRO A 81 11.28 -2.72 -6.60
N VAL A 82 11.35 -4.04 -6.66
CA VAL A 82 11.76 -4.76 -7.88
C VAL A 82 10.63 -4.74 -8.91
N ALA A 83 10.99 -4.73 -10.20
CA ALA A 83 10.01 -4.64 -11.31
C ALA A 83 8.88 -5.68 -11.23
N ARG A 84 9.18 -6.91 -10.78
CA ARG A 84 8.15 -7.94 -10.56
C ARG A 84 7.07 -7.47 -9.58
N LYS A 85 7.45 -6.89 -8.44
CA LYS A 85 6.51 -6.41 -7.42
C LYS A 85 5.65 -5.24 -7.90
N LEU A 86 6.21 -4.39 -8.75
CA LEU A 86 5.47 -3.28 -9.36
C LEU A 86 4.46 -3.77 -10.41
N ARG A 87 4.79 -4.83 -11.16
CA ARG A 87 3.82 -5.49 -12.05
C ARG A 87 2.67 -6.13 -11.27
N ASP A 88 2.99 -6.91 -10.22
CA ASP A 88 1.97 -7.51 -9.34
C ASP A 88 1.03 -6.42 -8.77
N LEU A 89 1.58 -5.27 -8.35
CA LEU A 89 0.81 -4.12 -7.91
C LEU A 89 -0.06 -3.51 -9.03
N ALA A 90 0.49 -3.33 -10.23
CA ALA A 90 -0.22 -2.76 -11.36
C ALA A 90 -1.41 -3.64 -11.79
N GLU A 91 -1.25 -4.96 -11.79
CA GLU A 91 -2.32 -5.93 -12.06
C GLU A 91 -3.44 -5.80 -11.01
N PHE A 92 -3.11 -5.84 -9.73
CA PHE A 92 -4.06 -5.66 -8.64
C PHE A 92 -4.85 -4.34 -8.74
N VAL A 93 -4.15 -3.23 -8.98
CA VAL A 93 -4.77 -1.90 -9.10
C VAL A 93 -5.66 -1.82 -10.34
N ALA A 94 -5.28 -2.45 -11.45
CA ALA A 94 -6.09 -2.51 -12.66
C ALA A 94 -7.43 -3.24 -12.42
N GLU A 95 -7.42 -4.29 -11.61
CA GLU A 95 -8.62 -5.08 -11.27
C GLU A 95 -9.60 -4.33 -10.39
N LEU A 96 -9.09 -3.41 -9.56
CA LEU A 96 -9.92 -2.45 -8.82
C LEU A 96 -10.47 -1.33 -9.71
N GLY A 97 -10.16 -1.33 -11.01
CA GLY A 97 -10.56 -0.28 -11.94
C GLY A 97 -9.82 1.04 -11.71
N LEU A 98 -8.64 0.98 -11.08
CA LEU A 98 -7.83 2.14 -10.74
C LEU A 98 -6.69 2.35 -11.77
N PRO A 99 -6.10 3.56 -11.85
CA PRO A 99 -4.99 3.82 -12.75
C PRO A 99 -3.77 2.94 -12.43
N SER A 100 -3.44 2.02 -13.35
CA SER A 100 -2.34 1.04 -13.20
C SER A 100 -1.09 1.36 -14.03
N ARG A 101 -1.09 2.48 -14.76
CA ARG A 101 0.04 2.90 -15.60
C ARG A 101 1.06 3.70 -14.79
N ASP A 102 2.32 3.62 -15.21
CA ASP A 102 3.44 4.42 -14.69
C ASP A 102 3.72 4.25 -13.19
N LEU A 103 3.53 3.04 -12.64
CA LEU A 103 3.82 2.72 -11.23
C LEU A 103 5.30 2.40 -10.96
N ASP A 104 6.18 2.60 -11.95
CA ASP A 104 7.61 2.25 -11.89
C ASP A 104 8.45 3.13 -10.94
N GLY A 105 7.83 4.13 -10.32
CA GLY A 105 8.52 5.04 -9.41
C GLY A 105 7.60 5.80 -8.47
N ARG A 106 8.23 6.58 -7.59
CA ARG A 106 7.57 7.39 -6.55
C ARG A 106 6.40 8.25 -7.07
N PRO A 107 6.50 8.98 -8.20
CA PRO A 107 5.40 9.82 -8.67
C PRO A 107 4.14 9.03 -9.04
N GLY A 108 4.29 7.84 -9.63
CA GLY A 108 3.16 6.97 -9.96
C GLY A 108 2.48 6.43 -8.71
N LEU A 109 3.29 5.94 -7.76
CA LEU A 109 2.80 5.46 -6.47
C LEU A 109 2.11 6.57 -5.67
N GLN A 110 2.65 7.80 -5.66
CA GLN A 110 1.98 8.95 -5.02
C GLN A 110 0.62 9.25 -5.65
N ARG A 111 0.53 9.29 -6.99
CA ARG A 111 -0.75 9.52 -7.69
C ARG A 111 -1.77 8.44 -7.36
N LEU A 112 -1.33 7.17 -7.34
CA LEU A 112 -2.17 6.05 -6.94
C LEU A 112 -2.72 6.24 -5.53
N LEU A 113 -1.85 6.47 -4.55
CA LEU A 113 -2.24 6.68 -3.14
C LEU A 113 -3.18 7.88 -2.97
N GLN A 114 -2.93 8.98 -3.67
CA GLN A 114 -3.80 10.17 -3.66
C GLN A 114 -5.17 9.89 -4.30
N SER A 115 -5.22 9.05 -5.33
CA SER A 115 -6.48 8.72 -6.05
C SER A 115 -7.44 7.85 -5.24
N VAL A 116 -6.95 7.20 -4.19
CA VAL A 116 -7.73 6.32 -3.30
C VAL A 116 -7.97 6.92 -1.92
N ALA A 117 -7.38 8.07 -1.61
CA ALA A 117 -7.53 8.70 -0.30
C ALA A 117 -9.02 9.00 0.02
N GLY A 118 -9.48 8.54 1.18
CA GLY A 118 -10.87 8.68 1.63
C GLY A 118 -11.88 7.80 0.87
N ARG A 119 -11.42 6.93 -0.04
CA ARG A 119 -12.28 5.97 -0.74
C ARG A 119 -12.25 4.61 -0.04
N PRO A 120 -13.25 3.73 -0.28
CA PRO A 120 -13.26 2.43 0.36
C PRO A 120 -12.06 1.55 -0.02
N GLU A 121 -11.47 1.76 -1.21
CA GLU A 121 -10.27 1.03 -1.67
C GLU A 121 -8.96 1.48 -0.99
N GLU A 122 -8.97 2.57 -0.21
CA GLU A 122 -7.76 3.18 0.38
C GLU A 122 -6.90 2.15 1.11
N HIS A 123 -7.52 1.36 1.99
CA HIS A 123 -6.81 0.40 2.83
C HIS A 123 -6.14 -0.69 2.00
N ALA A 124 -6.87 -1.27 1.04
CA ALA A 124 -6.40 -2.34 0.19
C ALA A 124 -5.20 -1.89 -0.68
N VAL A 125 -5.30 -0.68 -1.25
CA VAL A 125 -4.24 -0.12 -2.09
C VAL A 125 -3.02 0.29 -1.27
N ASN A 126 -3.19 0.91 -0.09
CA ASN A 126 -2.08 1.21 0.81
C ASN A 126 -1.33 -0.07 1.22
N TYR A 127 -2.07 -1.13 1.55
CA TYR A 127 -1.50 -2.43 1.88
C TYR A 127 -0.76 -3.06 0.70
N ALA A 128 -1.33 -3.02 -0.51
CA ALA A 128 -0.69 -3.55 -1.71
C ALA A 128 0.62 -2.79 -2.06
N VAL A 129 0.62 -1.46 -1.94
CA VAL A 129 1.83 -0.66 -2.12
C VAL A 129 2.87 -1.04 -1.06
N LEU A 130 2.49 -1.13 0.22
CA LEU A 130 3.39 -1.56 1.28
C LEU A 130 4.01 -2.94 0.99
N ARG A 131 3.20 -3.89 0.52
CA ARG A 131 3.61 -5.25 0.14
C ARG A 131 4.54 -5.31 -1.07
N SER A 132 4.53 -4.28 -1.92
CA SER A 132 5.44 -4.14 -3.06
C SER A 132 6.82 -3.60 -2.66
N LEU A 133 6.89 -2.87 -1.54
CA LEU A 133 8.13 -2.25 -1.04
C LEU A 133 9.01 -3.27 -0.29
N PRO A 134 10.34 -3.20 -0.44
CA PRO A 134 11.25 -3.94 0.42
C PRO A 134 11.22 -3.39 1.84
N ARG A 135 11.67 -4.17 2.83
CA ARG A 135 11.86 -3.64 4.19
C ARG A 135 13.07 -2.71 4.24
N ALA A 136 12.97 -1.67 5.07
CA ALA A 136 14.13 -0.85 5.40
C ALA A 136 15.08 -1.62 6.33
N VAL A 137 16.38 -1.41 6.17
CA VAL A 137 17.44 -2.07 6.96
C VAL A 137 18.51 -1.07 7.39
N TYR A 138 19.30 -1.42 8.40
CA TYR A 138 20.50 -0.69 8.77
C TYR A 138 21.69 -1.19 7.95
N SER A 139 22.43 -0.29 7.32
CA SER A 139 23.60 -0.65 6.51
C SER A 139 24.57 0.53 6.37
N PRO A 140 25.89 0.29 6.28
CA PRO A 140 26.85 1.35 5.96
C PRO A 140 26.88 1.73 4.47
N LYS A 141 26.16 1.00 3.59
CA LYS A 141 26.11 1.29 2.16
C LYS A 141 25.47 2.64 1.88
N GLU A 142 25.99 3.35 0.87
CA GLU A 142 25.52 4.67 0.46
C GLU A 142 24.25 4.60 -0.40
N GLU A 143 23.21 4.00 0.18
CA GLU A 143 21.89 3.87 -0.45
C GLU A 143 20.90 4.84 0.21
N GLY A 144 19.93 5.29 -0.59
CA GLY A 144 18.88 6.18 -0.13
C GLY A 144 17.73 5.47 0.60
N HIS A 145 16.74 6.27 0.97
CA HIS A 145 15.46 5.81 1.50
C HIS A 145 14.33 6.14 0.52
N PHE A 146 13.93 5.16 -0.29
CA PHE A 146 12.94 5.31 -1.36
C PHE A 146 11.60 5.85 -0.84
N ALA A 147 11.01 5.26 0.20
CA ALA A 147 9.71 5.72 0.70
C ALA A 147 9.74 7.16 1.26
N LEU A 148 10.85 7.59 1.85
CA LEU A 148 11.00 8.96 2.39
C LEU A 148 11.47 9.96 1.34
N ALA A 149 11.75 9.52 0.11
CA ALA A 149 12.35 10.36 -0.93
C ALA A 149 13.64 11.06 -0.48
N SER A 150 14.49 10.33 0.25
CA SER A 150 15.73 10.85 0.83
C SER A 150 16.96 10.16 0.24
N GLY A 151 17.99 10.92 -0.12
CA GLY A 151 19.25 10.40 -0.64
C GLY A 151 20.24 9.96 0.45
N CYS A 152 20.09 10.47 1.67
CA CYS A 152 20.94 10.14 2.81
C CYS A 152 20.12 10.23 4.09
N TYR A 153 19.90 9.11 4.76
CA TYR A 153 19.03 9.05 5.93
C TYR A 153 19.59 8.06 6.97
N CYS A 154 19.60 8.46 8.24
CA CYS A 154 19.93 7.61 9.38
C CYS A 154 18.97 7.87 10.54
N HIS A 155 18.84 6.93 11.46
CA HIS A 155 18.16 7.21 12.72
C HIS A 155 19.11 7.85 13.72
N PHE A 156 18.71 8.99 14.27
CA PHE A 156 19.47 9.74 15.28
C PHE A 156 18.63 10.09 16.52
N THR A 157 17.32 10.19 16.37
CA THR A 157 16.45 10.83 17.35
C THR A 157 15.94 9.96 18.50
N SER A 158 16.39 8.70 18.63
CA SER A 158 15.95 7.82 19.73
C SER A 158 17.04 6.87 20.27
N PRO A 159 18.20 7.38 20.73
CA PRO A 159 19.31 6.55 21.24
C PRO A 159 18.95 5.71 22.47
N ILE A 160 17.94 6.11 23.26
CA ILE A 160 17.50 5.37 24.46
C ILE A 160 16.94 3.98 24.10
N ARG A 161 16.35 3.82 22.91
CA ARG A 161 15.61 2.61 22.51
C ARG A 161 16.10 1.98 21.20
N ARG A 162 17.10 2.57 20.55
CA ARG A 162 17.68 2.06 19.30
C ARG A 162 19.19 2.19 19.35
N TYR A 163 19.87 1.06 19.23
CA TYR A 163 21.33 1.01 19.20
C TYR A 163 21.95 1.74 17.99
N PRO A 164 21.38 1.69 16.77
CA PRO A 164 21.90 2.47 15.65
C PRO A 164 21.99 3.96 15.96
N ASP A 165 20.96 4.57 16.54
CA ASP A 165 20.98 5.98 16.95
C ASP A 165 22.13 6.26 17.93
N LEU A 166 22.40 5.36 18.89
CA LEU A 166 23.53 5.51 19.82
C LEU A 166 24.89 5.49 19.10
N THR A 167 25.04 4.68 18.05
CA THR A 167 26.28 4.70 17.22
C THR A 167 26.45 6.04 16.51
N ILE A 168 25.37 6.63 16.00
CA ILE A 168 25.38 7.96 15.37
C ILE A 168 25.75 9.04 16.40
N HIS A 169 25.19 9.00 17.61
CA HIS A 169 25.55 9.94 18.69
C HIS A 169 27.04 9.88 19.02
N ARG A 170 27.60 8.67 19.21
CA ARG A 170 29.04 8.49 19.46
C ARG A 170 29.91 9.05 18.34
N LEU A 171 29.49 8.88 17.08
CA LEU A 171 30.20 9.46 15.94
C LEU A 171 30.17 10.99 15.99
N VAL A 172 28.99 11.58 16.14
CA VAL A 172 28.83 13.03 16.22
C VAL A 172 29.66 13.62 17.37
N ASP A 173 29.61 13.03 18.56
CA ASP A 173 30.39 13.46 19.72
C ASP A 173 31.90 13.41 19.45
N ALA A 174 32.39 12.34 18.82
CA ALA A 174 33.80 12.21 18.47
C ALA A 174 34.25 13.29 17.47
N PHE A 175 33.45 13.58 16.44
CA PHE A 175 33.74 14.65 15.49
C PHE A 175 33.74 16.03 16.14
N LEU A 176 32.78 16.30 17.04
CA LEU A 176 32.74 17.55 17.80
C LEU A 176 33.93 17.71 18.75
N ALA A 177 34.47 16.61 19.27
CA ALA A 177 35.71 16.58 20.05
C ALA A 177 36.99 16.70 19.18
N GLY A 178 36.86 16.85 17.86
CA GLY A 178 37.99 16.93 16.92
C GLY A 178 38.63 15.59 16.56
N ALA A 179 38.08 14.47 17.04
CA ALA A 179 38.53 13.14 16.67
C ALA A 179 37.93 12.73 15.31
N ARG A 180 38.66 11.89 14.57
CA ARG A 180 38.15 11.20 13.38
C ARG A 180 38.05 9.72 13.70
N PRO A 181 36.91 9.25 14.24
CA PRO A 181 36.75 7.84 14.58
C PRO A 181 36.95 6.99 13.31
N ARG A 182 37.82 6.00 13.38
CA ARG A 182 37.89 4.95 12.36
C ARG A 182 36.73 4.00 12.62
N SER A 183 35.64 4.17 11.89
CA SER A 183 34.62 3.13 11.80
C SER A 183 35.03 2.16 10.72
N ASP A 184 35.25 0.91 11.10
CA ASP A 184 35.49 -0.17 10.14
C ASP A 184 34.18 -0.46 9.40
N PHE A 185 34.25 -0.45 8.06
CA PHE A 185 33.09 -0.71 7.22
C PHE A 185 32.56 -2.12 7.46
N ASP A 186 33.45 -3.11 7.62
CA ASP A 186 33.06 -4.51 7.82
C ASP A 186 32.38 -4.70 9.19
N GLU A 187 32.86 -4.00 10.22
CA GLU A 187 32.19 -3.97 11.53
C GLU A 187 30.80 -3.34 11.43
N LEU A 188 30.64 -2.24 10.70
CA LEU A 188 29.34 -1.62 10.49
C LEU A 188 28.36 -2.52 9.71
N VAL A 189 28.85 -3.36 8.79
CA VAL A 189 28.00 -4.36 8.12
C VAL A 189 27.44 -5.34 9.14
N VAL A 190 28.29 -5.91 10.00
CA VAL A 190 27.88 -6.85 11.05
C VAL A 190 26.91 -6.21 12.04
N ILE A 191 27.18 -4.98 12.49
CA ILE A 191 26.28 -4.24 13.41
C ILE A 191 24.94 -3.94 12.71
N GLY A 192 24.98 -3.54 11.43
CA GLY A 192 23.79 -3.23 10.64
C GLY A 192 22.87 -4.44 10.49
N GLU A 193 23.43 -5.61 10.16
CA GLU A 193 22.71 -6.88 10.11
C GLU A 193 22.10 -7.24 11.46
N HIS A 194 22.90 -7.22 12.53
CA HIS A 194 22.43 -7.50 13.89
C HIS A 194 21.26 -6.59 14.30
N CYS A 195 21.38 -5.28 14.09
CA CYS A 195 20.33 -4.33 14.45
C CYS A 195 19.05 -4.57 13.65
N SER A 196 19.17 -4.88 12.35
CA SER A 196 18.05 -5.17 11.46
C SER A 196 17.34 -6.47 11.86
N GLU A 197 18.07 -7.52 12.21
CA GLU A 197 17.50 -8.77 12.70
C GLU A 197 16.78 -8.59 14.04
N ARG A 198 17.37 -7.82 14.96
CA ARG A 198 16.77 -7.57 16.28
C ARG A 198 15.50 -6.75 16.20
N GLU A 199 15.44 -5.77 15.31
CA GLU A 199 14.21 -5.04 14.99
C GLU A 199 13.13 -5.99 14.46
N GLN A 200 13.45 -6.82 13.47
CA GLN A 200 12.49 -7.78 12.91
C GLN A 200 11.99 -8.78 13.94
N ARG A 201 12.87 -9.25 14.83
CA ARG A 201 12.51 -10.15 15.93
C ARG A 201 11.59 -9.47 16.93
N ALA A 202 11.86 -8.21 17.27
CA ALA A 202 11.01 -7.43 18.18
C ALA A 202 9.62 -7.20 17.57
N ASP A 203 9.55 -6.77 16.30
CA ASP A 203 8.29 -6.58 15.58
C ASP A 203 7.47 -7.88 15.49
N ALA A 204 8.12 -9.01 15.21
CA ALA A 204 7.47 -10.30 15.17
C ALA A 204 6.90 -10.69 16.54
N ALA A 205 7.66 -10.49 17.62
CA ALA A 205 7.20 -10.77 18.97
C ALA A 205 6.03 -9.88 19.39
N GLU A 206 6.04 -8.59 19.03
CA GLU A 206 4.93 -7.66 19.31
C GLU A 206 3.65 -8.03 18.55
N ARG A 207 3.78 -8.40 17.26
CA ARG A 207 2.65 -8.90 16.46
C ARG A 207 2.07 -10.18 17.05
N GLU A 208 2.91 -11.15 17.39
CA GLU A 208 2.47 -12.41 18.00
C GLU A 208 1.79 -12.18 19.36
N LEU A 209 2.34 -11.30 20.21
CA LEU A 209 1.72 -10.94 21.48
C LEU A 209 0.34 -10.31 21.27
N THR A 210 0.24 -9.37 20.32
CA THR A 210 -1.02 -8.71 19.97
C THR A 210 -2.04 -9.73 19.48
N LYS A 211 -1.63 -10.64 18.59
CA LYS A 211 -2.46 -11.72 18.08
C LYS A 211 -3.00 -12.60 19.21
N VAL A 212 -2.13 -13.13 20.07
CA VAL A 212 -2.53 -13.99 21.20
C VAL A 212 -3.51 -13.27 22.14
N LYS A 213 -3.26 -11.98 22.42
CA LYS A 213 -4.15 -11.16 23.24
C LYS A 213 -5.54 -10.98 22.62
N LEU A 214 -5.61 -10.70 21.32
CA LEU A 214 -6.88 -10.57 20.60
C LEU A 214 -7.63 -11.90 20.52
N LEU A 215 -6.94 -13.02 20.30
CA LEU A 215 -7.56 -14.34 20.32
C LEU A 215 -8.13 -14.66 21.72
N ALA A 216 -7.38 -14.39 22.79
CA ALA A 216 -7.86 -14.59 24.15
C ALA A 216 -9.07 -13.70 24.49
N TYR A 217 -9.16 -12.52 23.88
CA TYR A 217 -10.34 -11.67 23.99
C TYR A 217 -11.56 -12.27 23.27
N LEU A 218 -11.35 -12.83 22.08
CA LEU A 218 -12.40 -13.39 21.23
C LEU A 218 -12.85 -14.79 21.65
N SER A 219 -12.04 -15.55 22.40
CA SER A 219 -12.41 -16.91 22.83
C SER A 219 -13.67 -16.94 23.71
N GLY A 220 -13.94 -15.84 24.44
CA GLY A 220 -15.18 -15.68 25.22
C GLY A 220 -16.36 -15.11 24.43
N ARG A 221 -16.21 -14.86 23.12
CA ARG A 221 -17.13 -14.10 22.26
C ARG A 221 -17.44 -14.82 20.95
N ILE A 222 -17.53 -16.15 21.00
CA ILE A 222 -17.92 -16.95 19.84
C ILE A 222 -19.35 -16.56 19.43
N GLY A 223 -19.54 -16.34 18.12
CA GLY A 223 -20.77 -15.85 17.52
C GLY A 223 -20.88 -14.33 17.38
N GLU A 224 -19.96 -13.56 17.98
CA GLU A 224 -19.95 -12.09 17.84
C GLU A 224 -19.69 -11.69 16.38
N GLU A 225 -20.52 -10.79 15.86
CA GLU A 225 -20.43 -10.31 14.48
C GLU A 225 -19.67 -8.98 14.40
N MET A 226 -18.82 -8.87 13.38
CA MET A 226 -18.07 -7.65 13.09
C MET A 226 -17.94 -7.43 11.59
N ASP A 227 -17.71 -6.17 11.21
CA ASP A 227 -17.24 -5.86 9.86
C ASP A 227 -15.77 -6.24 9.75
N ALA A 228 -15.38 -6.83 8.63
CA ALA A 228 -14.00 -7.22 8.35
C ALA A 228 -13.64 -6.91 6.90
N VAL A 229 -12.36 -6.65 6.65
CA VAL A 229 -11.81 -6.43 5.31
C VAL A 229 -11.01 -7.66 4.89
N ILE A 230 -11.20 -8.14 3.66
CA ILE A 230 -10.41 -9.23 3.13
C ILE A 230 -8.97 -8.76 2.87
N THR A 231 -8.02 -9.31 3.61
CA THR A 231 -6.58 -8.98 3.54
C THR A 231 -5.79 -9.94 2.66
N GLY A 232 -6.35 -11.11 2.36
CA GLY A 232 -5.72 -12.12 1.53
C GLY A 232 -6.74 -13.12 0.99
N VAL A 233 -6.47 -13.65 -0.19
CA VAL A 233 -7.31 -14.65 -0.85
C VAL A 233 -6.41 -15.80 -1.28
N GLU A 234 -6.75 -17.00 -0.84
CA GLU A 234 -6.03 -18.24 -1.11
C GLU A 234 -7.00 -19.31 -1.64
N PRO A 235 -6.51 -20.42 -2.24
CA PRO A 235 -7.37 -21.49 -2.74
C PRO A 235 -8.33 -22.09 -1.70
N PHE A 236 -7.94 -22.08 -0.42
CA PHE A 236 -8.69 -22.68 0.68
C PHE A 236 -9.59 -21.69 1.44
N GLY A 237 -9.55 -20.39 1.11
CA GLY A 237 -10.37 -19.39 1.78
C GLY A 237 -9.85 -17.95 1.69
N CYS A 238 -10.48 -17.06 2.44
CA CYS A 238 -10.10 -15.65 2.53
C CYS A 238 -9.60 -15.32 3.93
N PHE A 239 -8.47 -14.65 4.04
CA PHE A 239 -8.07 -13.99 5.28
C PHE A 239 -8.83 -12.67 5.40
N ALA A 240 -9.45 -12.45 6.55
CA ALA A 240 -10.20 -11.25 6.85
C ALA A 240 -9.73 -10.66 8.18
N GLN A 241 -9.64 -9.34 8.24
CA GLN A 241 -9.27 -8.59 9.43
C GLN A 241 -10.45 -7.73 9.88
N GLY A 242 -10.87 -7.87 11.13
CA GLY A 242 -11.97 -7.06 11.67
C GLY A 242 -11.65 -5.55 11.68
N VAL A 243 -12.66 -4.71 11.45
CA VAL A 243 -12.51 -3.25 11.35
C VAL A 243 -12.36 -2.61 12.74
N ASP A 244 -13.30 -2.92 13.64
CA ASP A 244 -13.29 -2.38 15.02
C ASP A 244 -12.29 -3.12 15.91
N LEU A 245 -12.17 -4.43 15.68
CA LEU A 245 -11.22 -5.30 16.35
C LEU A 245 -10.38 -6.01 15.27
N PRO A 246 -9.11 -5.64 15.07
CA PRO A 246 -8.24 -6.08 13.96
C PRO A 246 -7.71 -7.50 14.14
N ALA A 247 -8.53 -8.40 14.66
CA ALA A 247 -8.19 -9.80 14.72
C ALA A 247 -8.24 -10.34 13.28
N GLU A 248 -7.14 -10.93 12.84
CA GLU A 248 -7.05 -11.62 11.56
C GLU A 248 -7.52 -13.07 11.74
N GLY A 249 -8.45 -13.48 10.88
CA GLY A 249 -9.00 -14.82 10.88
C GLY A 249 -9.27 -15.33 9.47
N LEU A 250 -9.48 -16.64 9.36
CA LEU A 250 -9.73 -17.32 8.10
C LEU A 250 -11.22 -17.56 7.90
N ILE A 251 -11.74 -17.14 6.76
CA ILE A 251 -13.03 -17.59 6.24
C ILE A 251 -12.74 -18.78 5.33
N HIS A 252 -12.90 -20.00 5.86
CA HIS A 252 -12.63 -21.22 5.09
C HIS A 252 -13.64 -21.35 3.94
N VAL A 253 -13.21 -21.84 2.78
CA VAL A 253 -14.08 -22.00 1.60
C VAL A 253 -15.28 -22.90 1.90
N ASP A 254 -15.11 -23.92 2.75
CA ASP A 254 -16.19 -24.82 3.18
C ASP A 254 -17.27 -24.11 4.02
N SER A 255 -16.94 -22.98 4.64
CA SER A 255 -17.93 -22.15 5.36
C SER A 255 -18.80 -21.33 4.39
N LEU A 256 -18.37 -21.19 3.14
CA LEU A 256 -19.08 -20.49 2.08
C LEU A 256 -20.08 -21.43 1.39
N ILE A 257 -21.13 -21.80 2.12
CA ILE A 257 -22.14 -22.76 1.68
C ILE A 257 -23.05 -22.26 0.55
N ASP A 258 -22.90 -21.01 0.13
CA ASP A 258 -23.80 -20.36 -0.82
C ASP A 258 -23.44 -20.61 -2.29
N ASP A 259 -22.25 -21.14 -2.57
CA ASP A 259 -21.74 -21.39 -3.93
C ASP A 259 -20.56 -22.36 -4.00
N TYR A 260 -20.19 -22.71 -5.23
CA TYR A 260 -18.91 -23.34 -5.55
C TYR A 260 -17.89 -22.28 -5.98
N TYR A 261 -16.91 -22.04 -5.12
CA TYR A 261 -15.86 -21.05 -5.35
C TYR A 261 -14.66 -21.65 -6.08
N ARG A 262 -14.18 -20.91 -7.09
CA ARG A 262 -12.92 -21.17 -7.79
C ARG A 262 -11.96 -20.03 -7.52
N PHE A 263 -10.75 -20.39 -7.11
CA PHE A 263 -9.67 -19.44 -6.98
C PHE A 263 -9.09 -19.09 -8.35
N ASP A 264 -9.07 -17.81 -8.67
CA ASP A 264 -8.33 -17.28 -9.79
C ASP A 264 -6.99 -16.72 -9.29
N ARG A 265 -5.91 -17.39 -9.70
CA ARG A 265 -4.54 -17.03 -9.33
C ARG A 265 -4.11 -15.70 -9.91
N THR A 266 -4.69 -15.29 -11.03
CA THR A 266 -4.33 -14.04 -11.71
C THR A 266 -4.93 -12.88 -10.94
N THR A 267 -6.22 -12.99 -10.65
CA THR A 267 -6.97 -11.89 -10.01
C THR A 267 -6.95 -11.92 -8.49
N HIS A 268 -6.31 -12.93 -7.88
CA HIS A 268 -6.37 -13.17 -6.43
C HIS A 268 -7.82 -13.10 -5.90
N THR A 269 -8.75 -13.68 -6.65
CA THR A 269 -10.17 -13.69 -6.29
C THR A 269 -10.69 -15.10 -6.07
N LEU A 270 -11.63 -15.23 -5.14
CA LEU A 270 -12.46 -16.41 -5.01
C LEU A 270 -13.81 -16.11 -5.65
N ALA A 271 -14.04 -16.64 -6.85
CA ALA A 271 -15.26 -16.43 -7.62
C ALA A 271 -16.17 -17.66 -7.58
N GLY A 272 -17.39 -17.47 -7.08
CA GLY A 272 -18.51 -18.39 -7.14
C GLY A 272 -19.14 -18.47 -8.53
N ARG A 273 -19.97 -19.48 -8.77
CA ARG A 273 -20.69 -19.66 -10.04
C ARG A 273 -21.88 -18.70 -10.18
N ARG A 274 -22.47 -18.26 -9.08
CA ARG A 274 -23.58 -17.28 -9.06
C ARG A 274 -23.01 -15.87 -9.21
N SER A 275 -23.66 -15.05 -10.02
CA SER A 275 -23.22 -13.67 -10.22
C SER A 275 -23.25 -12.89 -8.90
N GLY A 276 -22.18 -12.14 -8.63
CA GLY A 276 -22.02 -11.37 -7.40
C GLY A 276 -21.38 -12.12 -6.22
N ASN A 277 -21.06 -13.41 -6.39
CA ASN A 277 -20.29 -14.19 -5.43
C ASN A 277 -18.80 -14.10 -5.74
N THR A 278 -18.19 -12.94 -5.51
CA THR A 278 -16.74 -12.79 -5.67
C THR A 278 -16.15 -12.18 -4.41
N PHE A 279 -15.09 -12.79 -3.90
CA PHE A 279 -14.28 -12.24 -2.82
C PHE A 279 -12.96 -11.79 -3.39
N ARG A 280 -12.64 -10.52 -3.14
CA ARG A 280 -11.44 -9.85 -3.58
C ARG A 280 -10.73 -9.24 -2.39
N LEU A 281 -9.44 -9.03 -2.54
CA LEU A 281 -8.66 -8.29 -1.55
C LEU A 281 -9.21 -6.86 -1.45
N GLY A 282 -9.52 -6.42 -0.23
CA GLY A 282 -10.15 -5.13 0.06
C GLY A 282 -11.67 -5.18 0.25
N ASP A 283 -12.34 -6.28 -0.09
CA ASP A 283 -13.79 -6.37 0.08
C ASP A 283 -14.19 -6.30 1.57
N LEU A 284 -15.24 -5.52 1.84
CA LEU A 284 -15.82 -5.39 3.18
C LEU A 284 -16.92 -6.43 3.39
N VAL A 285 -16.72 -7.30 4.37
CA VAL A 285 -17.60 -8.43 4.67
C VAL A 285 -18.07 -8.37 6.11
N ARG A 286 -19.25 -8.94 6.38
CA ARG A 286 -19.74 -9.15 7.74
C ARG A 286 -19.43 -10.59 8.14
N VAL A 287 -18.64 -10.75 9.20
CA VAL A 287 -18.19 -12.06 9.70
C VAL A 287 -18.62 -12.26 11.14
N ALA A 288 -18.81 -13.53 11.53
CA ALA A 288 -18.99 -13.93 12.91
C ALA A 288 -17.81 -14.79 13.36
N VAL A 289 -17.39 -14.63 14.62
CA VAL A 289 -16.38 -15.51 15.23
C VAL A 289 -16.93 -16.93 15.30
N ALA A 290 -16.36 -17.86 14.54
CA ALA A 290 -16.83 -19.25 14.50
C ALA A 290 -16.04 -20.13 15.49
N ARG A 291 -14.71 -20.00 15.50
CA ARG A 291 -13.83 -20.79 16.35
C ARG A 291 -12.60 -19.99 16.71
N VAL A 292 -12.10 -20.17 17.93
CA VAL A 292 -10.82 -19.62 18.37
C VAL A 292 -9.98 -20.76 18.91
N ASP A 293 -8.78 -20.91 18.37
CA ASP A 293 -7.80 -21.90 18.80
C ASP A 293 -6.56 -21.17 19.33
N LEU A 294 -6.42 -21.11 20.65
CA LEU A 294 -5.33 -20.40 21.31
C LEU A 294 -3.98 -21.12 21.18
N GLU A 295 -4.00 -22.46 21.10
CA GLU A 295 -2.79 -23.26 20.97
C GLU A 295 -2.20 -23.10 19.57
N ARG A 296 -3.06 -23.19 18.55
CA ARG A 296 -2.67 -22.99 17.14
C ARG A 296 -2.57 -21.52 16.74
N ARG A 297 -3.08 -20.61 17.58
CA ARG A 297 -3.21 -19.16 17.30
C ARG A 297 -4.02 -18.92 16.02
N GLU A 298 -5.13 -19.63 15.88
CA GLU A 298 -6.02 -19.56 14.74
C GLU A 298 -7.37 -18.96 15.15
N LEU A 299 -7.94 -18.15 14.27
CA LEU A 299 -9.28 -17.59 14.37
C LEU A 299 -10.02 -17.98 13.09
N ASP A 300 -11.11 -18.70 13.23
CA ASP A 300 -11.98 -19.03 12.12
C ASP A 300 -13.19 -18.10 12.15
N PHE A 301 -13.45 -17.47 11.01
CA PHE A 301 -14.63 -16.66 10.77
C PHE A 301 -15.65 -17.43 9.94
N ARG A 302 -16.92 -17.20 10.20
CA ARG A 302 -18.02 -17.58 9.30
C ARG A 302 -18.57 -16.34 8.64
N LEU A 303 -18.78 -16.40 7.32
CA LEU A 303 -19.43 -15.31 6.60
C LEU A 303 -20.91 -15.21 7.02
N VAL A 304 -21.34 -14.00 7.41
CA VAL A 304 -22.73 -13.70 7.77
C VAL A 304 -23.42 -12.97 6.63
N GLY A 305 -22.73 -12.02 6.02
CA GLY A 305 -23.30 -11.20 4.96
C GLY A 305 -22.22 -10.46 4.20
N ARG A 306 -22.58 -9.97 3.03
CA ARG A 306 -21.69 -9.12 2.22
C ARG A 306 -22.18 -7.70 2.29
N ARG A 307 -21.25 -6.77 2.53
CA ARG A 307 -21.46 -5.38 2.16
C ARG A 307 -20.77 -5.21 0.82
N GLN A 308 -21.54 -5.34 -0.25
CA GLN A 308 -20.97 -5.08 -1.57
C GLN A 308 -20.35 -3.68 -1.55
N HIS A 309 -19.12 -3.60 -2.07
CA HIS A 309 -18.62 -2.36 -2.63
C HIS A 309 -19.74 -1.78 -3.52
N PRO A 310 -20.10 -0.49 -3.43
CA PRO A 310 -20.84 0.12 -4.51
C PRO A 310 -19.97 -0.03 -5.74
N ALA A 311 -20.29 -1.01 -6.58
CA ALA A 311 -19.63 -1.22 -7.85
C ALA A 311 -19.64 0.12 -8.58
N SER A 312 -18.48 0.47 -9.12
CA SER A 312 -18.23 1.59 -10.03
C SER A 312 -19.52 2.15 -10.66
N LEU A 313 -19.77 3.44 -10.42
CA LEU A 313 -20.74 4.26 -11.16
C LEU A 313 -20.42 4.35 -12.68
N ALA A 314 -19.59 3.46 -13.23
CA ALA A 314 -19.20 3.42 -14.63
C ALA A 314 -20.04 2.44 -15.48
N ASP A 315 -20.86 1.57 -14.87
CA ASP A 315 -21.66 0.58 -15.61
C ASP A 315 -23.20 0.78 -15.51
N GLN A 316 -23.67 1.87 -14.92
CA GLN A 316 -25.10 2.20 -14.85
C GLN A 316 -25.60 3.22 -15.90
N ASP A 317 -24.71 3.72 -16.77
CA ASP A 317 -25.06 4.71 -17.81
C ASP A 317 -24.97 4.13 -19.25
N LYS A 318 -25.41 2.87 -19.42
CA LYS A 318 -25.81 2.37 -20.74
C LYS A 318 -27.33 2.29 -20.81
N PRO A 319 -28.01 3.23 -21.49
CA PRO A 319 -29.45 3.09 -21.72
C PRO A 319 -29.68 1.87 -22.60
N ALA A 320 -30.49 0.96 -22.08
CA ALA A 320 -30.97 -0.21 -22.78
C ALA A 320 -31.88 0.20 -23.95
N GLY A 321 -31.48 -0.17 -25.17
CA GLY A 321 -32.38 -0.49 -26.27
C GLY A 321 -33.15 0.64 -26.94
N ALA A 322 -32.56 1.23 -27.99
CA ALA A 322 -33.32 1.76 -29.12
C ALA A 322 -33.09 0.87 -30.34
N LYS A 323 -34.12 0.12 -30.73
CA LYS A 323 -34.16 -0.69 -31.94
C LYS A 323 -34.01 0.23 -33.16
N ALA A 324 -32.93 0.06 -33.93
CA ALA A 324 -32.81 0.69 -35.24
C ALA A 324 -33.53 -0.17 -36.29
N GLU A 325 -34.72 0.26 -36.69
CA GLU A 325 -35.42 -0.25 -37.87
C GLU A 325 -34.60 0.04 -39.13
N ARG A 326 -34.33 -1.02 -39.90
CA ARG A 326 -33.74 -0.93 -41.24
C ARG A 326 -34.82 -0.53 -42.25
N CYS A 327 -34.83 0.73 -42.67
CA CYS A 327 -35.51 1.14 -43.91
C CYS A 327 -34.53 1.08 -45.08
N ARG A 328 -34.86 0.24 -46.08
CA ARG A 328 -34.22 0.18 -47.41
C ARG A 328 -34.62 1.43 -48.23
N PRO A 329 -33.73 2.01 -49.06
CA PRO A 329 -34.17 2.88 -50.14
C PRO A 329 -34.47 2.06 -51.40
N LYS A 330 -35.59 2.39 -52.06
CA LYS A 330 -35.95 1.97 -53.43
C LYS A 330 -35.43 3.01 -54.43
N ASP A 331 -35.07 2.52 -55.62
CA ASP A 331 -34.69 3.28 -56.82
C ASP A 331 -35.85 4.08 -57.46
N GLY A 332 -35.48 5.06 -58.31
CA GLY A 332 -36.29 5.66 -59.39
C GLY A 332 -36.52 7.17 -59.21
N ASP A 333 -35.68 8.05 -59.76
CA ASP A 333 -35.63 8.59 -61.14
C ASP A 333 -36.47 9.87 -61.34
N ASP A 334 -35.77 10.97 -61.69
CA ASP A 334 -35.97 11.73 -62.93
C ASP A 334 -35.88 13.28 -62.81
N SER A 335 -34.99 13.81 -63.65
CA SER A 335 -35.05 15.08 -64.38
C SER A 335 -34.64 16.44 -63.75
N ARG A 336 -33.64 17.03 -64.45
CA ARG A 336 -33.42 18.46 -64.83
C ARG A 336 -32.22 19.21 -64.23
N SER A 337 -31.15 19.21 -65.03
CA SER A 337 -30.11 20.25 -65.22
C SER A 337 -30.75 21.59 -65.70
N PRO A 338 -30.04 22.77 -65.80
CA PRO A 338 -28.66 22.88 -66.27
C PRO A 338 -27.78 24.06 -65.76
N GLN A 339 -26.54 24.04 -66.27
CA GLN A 339 -25.59 25.14 -66.56
C GLN A 339 -24.42 25.41 -65.59
N GLY A 340 -23.20 25.30 -66.14
CA GLY A 340 -22.01 25.99 -65.64
C GLY A 340 -20.68 25.22 -65.75
N SER A 341 -20.14 25.05 -66.96
CA SER A 341 -18.69 24.84 -67.23
C SER A 341 -18.14 26.14 -67.85
N PRO A 342 -16.81 26.44 -67.96
CA PRO A 342 -15.67 25.50 -67.96
C PRO A 342 -14.36 26.03 -67.32
N GLY A 343 -13.30 25.21 -67.32
CA GLY A 343 -11.92 25.65 -67.05
C GLY A 343 -11.02 24.52 -66.53
N VAL A 344 -10.65 23.53 -67.35
CA VAL A 344 -9.36 23.41 -68.09
C VAL A 344 -8.21 22.82 -67.24
N GLU A 345 -7.76 21.62 -67.67
CA GLU A 345 -6.39 21.06 -67.79
C GLU A 345 -5.38 21.23 -66.64
N ARG A 346 -4.46 20.32 -66.29
CA ARG A 346 -3.90 19.05 -66.81
C ARG A 346 -2.90 18.58 -65.74
N GLY A 347 -2.53 17.30 -65.75
CA GLY A 347 -1.15 16.90 -65.39
C GLY A 347 -0.96 16.07 -64.12
N ARG A 348 -1.17 14.76 -64.24
CA ARG A 348 -0.39 13.71 -63.57
C ARG A 348 0.91 13.46 -64.40
N PRO A 349 1.95 12.69 -63.98
CA PRO A 349 2.12 11.89 -62.76
C PRO A 349 3.59 11.77 -62.20
N ARG A 350 3.75 10.88 -61.19
CA ARG A 350 4.87 9.94 -60.90
C ARG A 350 5.98 10.30 -59.87
N ARG A 351 5.94 9.52 -58.77
CA ARG A 351 7.00 8.65 -58.19
C ARG A 351 8.46 9.15 -58.18
N ARG A 352 9.10 9.18 -56.99
CA ARG A 352 9.96 8.10 -56.41
C ARG A 352 10.68 8.54 -55.11
N LYS A 353 10.74 7.60 -54.16
CA LYS A 353 11.86 7.21 -53.25
C LYS A 353 12.83 8.26 -52.69
N GLY A 354 13.12 8.13 -51.39
CA GLY A 354 14.51 8.10 -50.90
C GLY A 354 14.76 8.77 -49.55
N LEU A 355 15.10 7.93 -48.56
CA LEU A 355 16.00 8.10 -47.41
C LEU A 355 16.26 9.52 -46.85
N LYS A 356 16.04 9.68 -45.54
CA LYS A 356 17.14 9.67 -44.55
C LYS A 356 16.62 9.17 -43.22
#